data_AF-X1F278-F1
#
_entry.id   AF-X1F278-F1
#
_cell.length_a   1.000
_cell.length_b   1.000
_cell.length_c   1.000
_cell.angle_alpha   90.00
_cell.angle_beta   90.00
_cell.angle_gamma   90.00
#
_symmetry.space_group_name_H-M   'P 1'
#
loop_
_entity.id
_entity.type
_entity.pdbx_description
1 polymer ?
#
loop_
_entity_poly.entity_id
_entity_poly.type
_entity_poly.pdbx_seq_one_letter_code
_entity_poly.pdbx_strand_id
1 'polypeptide(L)'
;GTLLWSWVPPQAGDTQFYSEALLTRNLIFVSTNLATYAIDRATHQTVWSYPLKGKLALSQNGILYIEGRQTQSSPSVPGFLTAINVK
;
A
#
# COMPACT_ATOMS: atom_id res chain seq x y z
N GLY A 1 -16.70 -10.88 -17.29
CA GLY A 1 -15.36 -10.27 -17.46
C GLY A 1 -14.32 -11.36 -17.60
N THR A 2 -13.14 -11.05 -18.14
CA THR A 2 -12.00 -11.97 -18.29
C THR A 2 -10.81 -11.49 -17.48
N LEU A 3 -10.03 -12.42 -16.92
CA LEU A 3 -8.79 -12.10 -16.22
C LEU A 3 -7.79 -11.47 -17.19
N LEU A 4 -7.31 -10.25 -16.90
CA LEU A 4 -6.23 -9.60 -17.65
C LEU A 4 -4.86 -9.87 -17.03
N TRP A 5 -4.77 -9.74 -15.71
CA TRP A 5 -3.57 -10.03 -14.93
C TRP A 5 -3.93 -10.18 -13.45
N SER A 6 -3.02 -10.78 -12.69
CA SER A 6 -3.06 -10.87 -11.23
C SER A 6 -1.68 -10.54 -10.67
N TRP A 7 -1.65 -10.03 -9.44
CA TRP A 7 -0.42 -9.74 -8.73
C TRP A 7 -0.46 -10.39 -7.35
N VAL A 8 0.70 -10.86 -6.89
CA VAL A 8 0.88 -11.45 -5.55
C VAL A 8 1.97 -10.64 -4.83
N PRO A 9 1.77 -10.25 -3.56
CA PRO A 9 2.80 -9.59 -2.79
C PRO A 9 4.12 -10.38 -2.77
N PRO A 10 5.27 -9.71 -2.96
CA PRO A 10 6.56 -10.42 -3.01
C PRO A 10 7.06 -10.87 -1.64
N GLN A 11 6.54 -10.29 -0.54
CA GLN A 11 6.99 -10.61 0.80
C GLN A 11 6.27 -11.85 1.34
N ALA A 12 7.05 -12.84 1.80
CA ALA A 12 6.50 -13.99 2.50
C ALA A 12 5.76 -13.56 3.78
N GLY A 13 4.57 -14.11 3.99
CA GLY A 13 3.69 -13.78 5.13
C GLY A 13 2.67 -12.69 4.84
N ASP A 14 2.72 -12.06 3.67
CA ASP A 14 1.56 -11.31 3.19
C ASP A 14 0.43 -12.28 2.84
N THR A 15 -0.72 -12.05 3.47
CA THR A 15 -1.88 -12.95 3.44
C THR A 15 -3.18 -12.21 3.20
N GLN A 16 -3.20 -10.89 3.37
CA GLN A 16 -4.42 -10.09 3.24
C GLN A 16 -4.09 -8.64 2.85
N PHE A 17 -5.03 -8.01 2.16
CA PHE A 17 -5.04 -6.57 1.96
C PHE A 17 -5.56 -5.86 3.20
N TYR A 18 -4.99 -4.70 3.51
CA TYR A 18 -5.40 -3.87 4.65
C TYR A 18 -6.46 -2.83 4.25
N SER A 19 -6.43 -2.34 3.02
CA SER A 19 -7.30 -1.27 2.51
C SER A 19 -7.51 -1.39 0.99
N GLU A 20 -8.35 -0.52 0.44
CA GLU A 20 -8.61 -0.41 -0.99
C GLU A 20 -7.34 -0.04 -1.78
N ALA A 21 -7.28 -0.42 -3.05
CA ALA A 21 -6.20 -0.01 -3.94
C ALA A 21 -6.35 1.47 -4.35
N LEU A 22 -5.23 2.19 -4.44
CA LEU A 22 -5.18 3.52 -5.05
C LEU A 22 -4.61 3.44 -6.46
N LEU A 23 -5.40 3.84 -7.45
CA LEU A 23 -4.99 3.88 -8.85
C LEU A 23 -4.45 5.27 -9.21
N THR A 24 -3.29 5.29 -9.87
CA THR A 24 -2.73 6.50 -10.48
C THR A 24 -2.55 6.33 -11.99
N ARG A 25 -1.95 7.32 -12.65
CA ARG A 25 -1.65 7.27 -14.09
C ARG A 25 -0.76 6.08 -14.46
N ASN A 26 0.22 5.75 -13.64
CA ASN A 26 1.26 4.76 -13.95
C ASN A 26 1.43 3.69 -12.87
N LEU A 27 0.91 3.91 -11.66
CA LEU A 27 1.07 3.01 -10.53
C LEU A 27 -0.29 2.57 -9.95
N ILE A 28 -0.29 1.42 -9.30
CA ILE A 28 -1.32 0.98 -8.38
C ILE A 28 -0.66 0.83 -7.02
N PHE A 29 -1.17 1.52 -6.01
CA PHE A 29 -0.73 1.32 -4.63
C PHE A 29 -1.68 0.38 -3.90
N VAL A 30 -1.11 -0.59 -3.20
CA VAL A 30 -1.86 -1.53 -2.35
C VAL A 30 -1.20 -1.63 -0.98
N SER A 31 -2.01 -1.70 0.06
CA SER A 31 -1.53 -1.97 1.41
C SER A 31 -1.94 -3.38 1.85
N THR A 32 -1.01 -4.13 2.41
CA THR A 32 -1.19 -5.51 2.89
C THR A 32 -1.08 -5.57 4.41
N ASN A 33 -1.10 -6.77 5.00
CA ASN A 33 -0.85 -6.94 6.43
C ASN A 33 0.58 -6.66 6.88
N LEU A 34 1.54 -6.52 5.96
CA LEU A 34 2.95 -6.27 6.27
C LEU A 34 3.50 -4.97 5.67
N ALA A 35 3.06 -4.56 4.48
CA ALA A 35 3.71 -3.48 3.75
C ALA A 35 2.75 -2.74 2.81
N THR A 36 3.24 -1.66 2.23
CA THR A 36 2.59 -0.95 1.13
C THR A 36 3.46 -1.08 -0.11
N TYR A 37 2.85 -1.42 -1.23
CA TYR A 37 3.51 -1.68 -2.51
C TYR A 37 3.03 -0.72 -3.58
N ALA A 38 3.93 -0.35 -4.49
CA ALA A 38 3.58 0.25 -5.77
C ALA A 38 3.82 -0.77 -6.89
N ILE A 39 2.78 -0.97 -7.70
CA ILE A 39 2.78 -1.87 -8.85
C ILE A 39 2.77 -1.00 -10.10
N ASP A 40 3.70 -1.23 -11.01
CA ASP A 40 3.70 -0.56 -12.31
C ASP A 40 2.56 -1.09 -13.19
N ARG A 41 1.78 -0.18 -13.78
CA ARG A 41 0.59 -0.53 -14.56
C ARG A 41 0.87 -1.14 -15.92
N ALA A 42 2.08 -0.99 -16.46
CA ALA A 42 2.43 -1.54 -17.76
C ALA A 42 3.00 -2.96 -17.64
N THR A 43 3.80 -3.19 -16.60
CA THR A 43 4.53 -4.44 -16.38
C THR A 43 3.89 -5.35 -15.32
N HIS A 44 2.98 -4.78 -14.51
CA HIS A 44 2.34 -5.43 -13.36
C HIS A 44 3.34 -5.93 -12.30
N GLN A 45 4.55 -5.35 -12.28
CA GLN A 45 5.60 -5.68 -11.32
C GLN A 45 5.61 -4.70 -10.15
N THR A 46 6.02 -5.18 -8.98
CA THR A 46 6.34 -4.31 -7.84
C THR A 46 7.57 -3.47 -8.18
N VAL A 47 7.42 -2.15 -8.17
CA VAL A 47 8.52 -1.20 -8.45
C VAL A 47 8.97 -0.42 -7.22
N TRP A 48 8.18 -0.46 -6.14
CA TRP A 48 8.51 0.14 -4.86
C TRP A 48 7.76 -0.54 -3.72
N SER A 49 8.33 -0.53 -2.52
CA SER A 49 7.70 -1.04 -1.31
C SER A 49 8.15 -0.28 -0.06
N TYR A 50 7.28 -0.21 0.95
CA TYR A 50 7.58 0.34 2.25
C TYR A 50 6.98 -0.52 3.37
N PRO A 51 7.74 -0.82 4.45
CA PRO A 51 7.36 -1.81 5.46
C PRO A 51 6.35 -1.25 6.47
N LEU A 52 5.25 -0.71 5.97
CA LEU A 52 4.17 -0.15 6.75
C LEU A 52 2.84 -0.44 6.07
N LYS A 53 1.89 -0.92 6.85
CA LYS A 53 0.50 -1.04 6.43
C LYS A 53 -0.35 0.14 6.88
N GLY A 54 -1.42 0.42 6.16
CA GLY A 54 -2.38 1.44 6.54
C GLY A 54 -3.44 1.69 5.48
N LYS A 55 -4.37 2.57 5.81
CA LYS A 55 -5.22 3.20 4.79
C LYS A 55 -4.36 4.18 4.01
N LEU A 56 -4.63 4.26 2.71
CA LEU A 56 -3.81 5.04 1.80
C LEU A 56 -4.57 6.29 1.34
N ALA A 57 -3.86 7.41 1.23
CA ALA A 57 -4.30 8.59 0.51
C ALA A 57 -3.15 9.17 -0.31
N LEU A 58 -3.42 9.74 -1.48
CA LEU A 58 -2.41 10.32 -2.35
C LEU A 58 -2.74 11.79 -2.61
N SER A 59 -1.79 12.69 -2.36
CA SER A 59 -1.94 14.09 -2.76
C SER A 59 -1.65 14.32 -4.23
N GLN A 60 -2.15 15.43 -4.77
CA GLN A 60 -1.85 15.88 -6.13
C GLN A 60 -0.34 16.05 -6.39
N ASN A 61 0.45 16.30 -5.35
CA ASN A 61 1.90 16.50 -5.46
C ASN A 61 2.71 15.20 -5.38
N GLY A 62 2.06 14.04 -5.37
CA GLY A 62 2.73 12.73 -5.32
C GLY A 62 3.25 12.37 -3.92
N ILE A 63 2.60 12.88 -2.87
CA ILE A 63 2.86 12.42 -1.51
C ILE A 63 1.85 11.33 -1.15
N LEU A 64 2.35 10.13 -0.87
CA LEU A 64 1.58 9.01 -0.37
C LEU A 64 1.50 9.11 1.16
N TYR A 65 0.29 9.15 1.68
CA TYR A 65 -0.01 9.09 3.10
C TYR A 65 -0.43 7.68 3.47
N ILE A 66 0.14 7.16 4.55
CA ILE A 66 -0.19 5.86 5.14
C ILE A 66 -0.71 6.13 6.55
N GLU A 67 -2.02 5.94 6.74
CA GLU A 67 -2.69 6.00 8.04
C GLU A 67 -2.69 4.60 8.65
N GLY A 68 -1.77 4.35 9.57
CA GLY A 68 -1.62 3.06 10.22
C GLY A 68 -1.95 3.10 11.71
N ARG A 69 -2.10 1.92 12.28
CA ARG A 69 -2.24 1.70 13.72
C ARG A 69 -1.14 0.75 14.17
N GLN A 70 -0.46 1.06 15.26
CA GLN A 70 0.43 0.08 15.87
C GLN A 70 -0.44 -1.08 16.38
N THR A 71 -0.17 -2.29 15.92
CA THR A 71 -0.84 -3.49 16.39
C THR A 71 -0.30 -3.86 17.76
N GLN A 72 -0.74 -3.14 18.78
CA GLN A 72 -0.85 -3.70 20.12
C GLN A 72 -2.30 -3.51 20.52
N SER A 73 -2.93 -4.60 20.97
CA SER A 73 -4.32 -4.74 21.40
C SER A 73 -4.70 -3.86 22.61
N SER A 74 -3.95 -2.80 22.88
CA SER A 74 -4.25 -1.82 23.89
C SER A 74 -4.99 -0.63 23.25
N PRO A 75 -6.16 -0.23 23.78
CA PRO A 75 -6.94 0.91 23.28
C PRO A 75 -6.19 2.26 23.38
N SER A 76 -5.00 2.29 24.00
CA SER A 76 -4.22 3.50 24.25
C SER A 76 -3.11 3.76 23.22
N VAL A 77 -2.94 2.92 22.20
CA VAL A 77 -1.84 3.12 21.23
C VAL A 77 -2.29 4.08 20.11
N PRO A 78 -1.61 5.24 19.95
CA PRO A 78 -2.00 6.21 18.94
C PRO A 78 -1.82 5.65 17.52
N GLY A 79 -2.71 6.05 16.63
CA GLY A 79 -2.47 5.93 15.19
C GLY A 79 -1.27 6.78 14.78
N PHE A 80 -0.66 6.44 13.65
CA PHE A 80 0.39 7.25 13.03
C PHE A 80 -0.01 7.61 11.61
N LEU A 81 0.46 8.78 11.16
CA LEU A 81 0.35 9.23 9.79
C LEU A 81 1.76 9.37 9.22
N THR A 82 2.09 8.54 8.24
CA THR A 82 3.38 8.60 7.54
C THR A 82 3.17 9.22 6.17
N ALA A 83 3.98 10.22 5.83
CA ALA A 83 4.00 10.83 4.50
C ALA A 83 5.27 10.41 3.76
N ILE A 84 5.10 9.92 2.53
CA ILE A 84 6.19 9.39 1.69
C ILE A 84 6.15 10.11 0.35
N ASN A 85 7.30 10.61 -0.09
CA ASN A 85 7.44 11.10 -1.45
C ASN A 85 7.65 9.90 -2.39
N VAL A 86 6.75 9.74 -3.36
CA VAL A 86 6.79 8.65 -4.36
C VAL A 86 7.17 9.13 -5.76
N LYS A 87 7.73 10.36 -5.86
CA LYS A 87 8.35 10.88 -7.08
C LYS A 87 9.77 10.39 -7.27
#